data_AF-A0A7S3FQN6-F1
#
_entry.id   AF-A0A7S3FQN6-F1
#
_cell.length_a   1.000
_cell.length_b   1.000
_cell.length_c   1.000
_cell.angle_alpha   90.00
_cell.angle_beta   90.00
_cell.angle_gamma   90.00
#
_symmetry.space_group_name_H-M   'P 1'
#
loop_
_entity.id
_entity.type
_entity.pdbx_description
1 polymer ?
#
loop_
_entity_poly.entity_id
_entity_poly.type
_entity_poly.pdbx_seq_one_letter_code
_entity_poly.pdbx_strand_id
1 'polypeptide(L)'
;AQDPAQDPAVSAAAPPSGVVTSTFFEALERVQGVHSNCRLLLRGNHRRAGLALMDRMSSLQEKAYESLCRWVPLTGAALAEVEEEEAVGEDNLLHRAIAALRTRPVLLKYCAEEVASSRHNAFFRRFLDALTNPAVERERTSAPGSYVAKVAAWIRENCRAEERLLRRLFGPEGAGGAEEAGEDVLPLLDRAFEGICRPLETRVEQVLQAGSVGGAAQARARRQADLWRISWTLGALSGDLAGSLGPQSALAKTARACYERSAEAFRAEAAEGFARRLQPSSESSLDGELKQLAALLAETGDGPERAGDDPLERAL
;
A
#
# COMPACT_ATOMS: atom_id res chain seq x y z
N ALA A 1 68.54 -2.30 -20.32
CA ALA A 1 68.08 -0.92 -20.58
C ALA A 1 66.91 -1.05 -21.55
N GLN A 2 65.67 -1.30 -21.14
CA GLN A 2 64.79 -0.56 -20.22
C GLN A 2 64.56 0.89 -20.68
N ASP A 3 63.63 1.02 -21.64
CA ASP A 3 62.76 2.18 -21.79
C ASP A 3 61.47 1.91 -20.97
N PRO A 4 61.04 2.82 -20.08
CA PRO A 4 59.83 2.60 -19.29
C PRO A 4 58.56 3.09 -20.02
N ALA A 5 57.68 2.11 -20.27
CA ALA A 5 56.23 2.16 -20.18
C ALA A 5 55.53 3.53 -20.29
N GLN A 6 55.00 3.82 -21.48
CA GLN A 6 53.76 4.57 -21.61
C GLN A 6 52.61 3.71 -21.09
N ASP A 7 51.84 4.28 -20.16
CA ASP A 7 50.48 3.83 -19.82
C ASP A 7 49.62 3.69 -21.08
N PRO A 8 48.81 2.63 -21.15
CA PRO A 8 47.43 2.89 -21.53
C PRO A 8 46.42 2.03 -20.76
N ALA A 9 45.20 2.57 -20.65
CA ALA A 9 43.97 1.88 -20.31
C ALA A 9 43.62 1.73 -18.83
N VAL A 10 43.42 2.86 -18.15
CA VAL A 10 42.29 2.99 -17.22
C VAL A 10 41.04 3.28 -18.05
N SER A 11 40.50 2.26 -18.72
CA SER A 11 39.20 2.31 -19.37
C SER A 11 38.64 0.90 -19.52
N ALA A 12 37.35 0.75 -19.19
CA ALA A 12 36.57 -0.48 -19.07
C ALA A 12 36.83 -1.26 -17.76
N ALA A 13 35.88 -1.41 -16.84
CA ALA A 13 34.44 -1.55 -17.06
C ALA A 13 33.64 -0.56 -16.22
N ALA A 14 32.89 0.32 -16.89
CA ALA A 14 31.62 0.74 -16.33
C ALA A 14 30.74 -0.53 -16.28
N PRO A 15 30.24 -0.96 -15.11
CA PRO A 15 29.28 -2.05 -15.09
C PRO A 15 28.07 -1.64 -15.95
N PRO A 16 27.45 -2.58 -16.67
CA PRO A 16 26.23 -2.30 -17.41
C PRO A 16 25.23 -1.69 -16.44
N SER A 17 24.62 -0.60 -16.89
CA SER A 17 23.51 0.08 -16.23
C SER A 17 22.56 -0.92 -15.56
N GLY A 18 22.55 -0.96 -14.23
CA GLY A 18 21.42 -1.54 -13.49
C GLY A 18 21.71 -2.43 -12.28
N VAL A 19 22.95 -2.84 -11.99
CA VAL A 19 23.20 -3.71 -10.82
C VAL A 19 24.00 -2.98 -9.76
N VAL A 20 23.31 -2.50 -8.73
CA VAL A 20 23.95 -2.01 -7.49
C VAL A 20 24.47 -3.23 -6.74
N THR A 21 25.79 -3.36 -6.65
CA THR A 21 26.48 -4.45 -5.93
C THR A 21 27.22 -3.88 -4.72
N SER A 22 27.64 -4.71 -3.74
CA SER A 22 28.43 -4.24 -2.58
C SER A 22 29.67 -3.41 -3.00
N THR A 23 30.29 -3.77 -4.13
CA THR A 23 31.43 -3.04 -4.71
C THR A 23 31.10 -1.61 -5.14
N PHE A 24 29.85 -1.32 -5.48
CA PHE A 24 29.37 0.02 -5.79
C PHE A 24 29.40 0.92 -4.55
N PHE A 25 28.95 0.40 -3.40
CA PHE A 25 28.96 1.15 -2.15
C PHE A 25 30.38 1.39 -1.65
N GLU A 26 31.28 0.41 -1.78
CA GLU A 26 32.70 0.60 -1.48
C GLU A 26 33.34 1.67 -2.37
N ALA A 27 33.00 1.69 -3.66
CA ALA A 27 33.47 2.73 -4.58
C ALA A 27 32.92 4.11 -4.20
N LEU A 28 31.64 4.20 -3.81
CA LEU A 28 31.01 5.45 -3.37
C LEU A 28 31.66 5.99 -2.09
N GLU A 29 31.91 5.14 -1.10
CA GLU A 29 32.61 5.49 0.14
C GLU A 29 34.04 5.98 -0.16
N ARG A 30 34.76 5.32 -1.07
CA ARG A 30 36.09 5.77 -1.50
C ARG A 30 36.04 7.15 -2.17
N VAL A 31 35.08 7.39 -3.05
CA VAL A 31 34.91 8.70 -3.71
C VAL A 31 34.58 9.80 -2.69
N GLN A 32 33.75 9.51 -1.69
CA GLN A 32 33.48 10.43 -0.58
C GLN A 32 34.73 10.70 0.26
N GLY A 33 35.54 9.68 0.56
CA GLY A 33 36.83 9.83 1.24
C GLY A 33 37.85 10.64 0.45
N VAL A 34 37.94 10.44 -0.87
CA VAL A 34 38.83 11.26 -1.72
C VAL A 34 38.34 12.71 -1.75
N HIS A 35 37.03 12.94 -1.87
CA HIS A 35 36.46 14.28 -1.87
C HIS A 35 36.71 15.03 -0.54
N SER A 36 36.61 14.36 0.61
CA SER A 36 36.95 14.97 1.91
C SER A 36 38.45 15.24 2.05
N ASN A 37 39.31 14.32 1.61
CA ASN A 37 40.77 14.50 1.59
C ASN A 37 41.20 15.66 0.67
N CYS A 38 40.49 15.89 -0.43
CA CYS A 38 40.73 17.05 -1.30
C CYS A 38 40.56 18.38 -0.55
N ARG A 39 39.68 18.47 0.46
CA ARG A 39 39.55 19.67 1.29
C ARG A 39 40.83 20.00 2.06
N LEU A 40 41.62 18.99 2.43
CA LEU A 40 42.93 19.19 3.06
C LEU A 40 43.96 19.71 2.03
N LEU A 41 43.94 19.18 0.81
CA LEU A 41 44.82 19.62 -0.29
C LEU A 41 44.58 21.10 -0.67
N LEU A 42 43.36 21.60 -0.52
CA LEU A 42 43.02 23.02 -0.74
C LEU A 42 43.67 23.97 0.28
N ARG A 43 44.10 23.47 1.45
CA ARG A 43 44.85 24.24 2.45
C ARG A 43 46.35 24.27 2.16
N GLY A 44 46.83 23.42 1.24
CA GLY A 44 48.24 23.33 0.85
C GLY A 44 48.55 23.95 -0.51
N ASN A 45 49.72 23.61 -1.06
CA ASN A 45 50.25 24.21 -2.29
C ASN A 45 49.62 23.70 -3.59
N HIS A 46 48.85 22.61 -3.55
CA HIS A 46 48.27 21.96 -4.74
C HIS A 46 46.79 22.32 -4.94
N ARG A 47 46.42 23.60 -4.73
CA ARG A 47 45.03 24.07 -4.77
C ARG A 47 44.33 23.82 -6.12
N ARG A 48 45.02 24.05 -7.25
CA ARG A 48 44.44 23.85 -8.59
C ARG A 48 44.13 22.38 -8.89
N ALA A 49 45.05 21.48 -8.54
CA ALA A 49 44.83 20.04 -8.68
C ALA A 49 43.74 19.54 -7.71
N GLY A 50 43.71 20.06 -6.48
CA GLY A 50 42.67 19.78 -5.50
C GLY A 50 41.27 20.19 -5.96
N LEU A 51 41.13 21.37 -6.60
CA LEU A 51 39.85 21.82 -7.16
C LEU A 51 39.40 20.94 -8.33
N ALA A 52 40.30 20.60 -9.27
CA ALA A 52 39.96 19.73 -10.39
C ALA A 52 39.56 18.32 -9.95
N LEU A 53 40.23 17.77 -8.93
CA LEU A 53 39.88 16.48 -8.36
C LEU A 53 38.55 16.52 -7.60
N MET A 54 38.29 17.60 -6.86
CA MET A 54 37.02 17.81 -6.16
C MET A 54 35.85 17.84 -7.15
N ASP A 55 35.95 18.63 -8.23
CA ASP A 55 34.94 18.71 -9.30
C ASP A 55 34.70 17.34 -9.96
N ARG A 56 35.78 16.61 -10.27
CA ARG A 56 35.67 15.25 -10.81
C ARG A 56 34.97 14.29 -9.85
N MET A 57 35.30 14.33 -8.55
CA MET A 57 34.66 13.47 -7.54
C MET A 57 33.19 13.85 -7.33
N SER A 58 32.84 15.13 -7.36
CA SER A 58 31.44 15.60 -7.29
C SER A 58 30.61 15.06 -8.46
N SER A 59 31.12 15.14 -9.69
CA SER A 59 30.44 14.58 -10.87
C SER A 59 30.24 13.07 -10.81
N LEU A 60 31.15 12.33 -10.16
CA LEU A 60 31.02 10.88 -9.97
C LEU A 60 30.00 10.55 -8.88
N GLN A 61 29.95 11.35 -7.80
CA GLN A 61 28.92 11.20 -6.76
C GLN A 61 27.52 11.43 -7.33
N GLU A 62 27.33 12.48 -8.14
CA GLU A 62 26.04 12.77 -8.77
C GLU A 62 25.54 11.59 -9.61
N LYS A 63 26.40 11.05 -10.50
CA LYS A 63 26.06 9.87 -11.32
C LYS A 63 25.76 8.62 -10.48
N ALA A 64 26.45 8.46 -9.36
CA ALA A 64 26.19 7.36 -8.43
C ALA A 64 24.81 7.50 -7.77
N TYR A 65 24.46 8.71 -7.32
CA TYR A 65 23.13 8.97 -6.74
C TYR A 65 22.00 8.88 -7.78
N GLU A 66 22.21 9.31 -9.02
CA GLU A 66 21.26 9.08 -10.12
C GLU A 66 21.01 7.59 -10.35
N SER A 67 22.08 6.80 -10.35
CA SER A 67 22.00 5.34 -10.49
C SER A 67 21.25 4.70 -9.32
N LEU A 68 21.48 5.18 -8.09
CA LEU A 68 20.76 4.74 -6.90
C LEU A 68 19.26 5.10 -6.97
N CYS A 69 18.90 6.35 -7.32
CA CYS A 69 17.48 6.71 -7.43
C CYS A 69 16.76 6.04 -8.61
N ARG A 70 17.47 5.53 -9.61
CA ARG A 70 16.87 4.65 -10.62
C ARG A 70 16.69 3.21 -10.11
N TRP A 71 17.62 2.71 -9.31
CA TRP A 71 17.61 1.32 -8.83
C TRP A 71 16.63 1.10 -7.67
N VAL A 72 16.56 2.04 -6.71
CA VAL A 72 15.73 1.93 -5.50
C VAL A 72 14.24 1.68 -5.80
N PRO A 73 13.58 2.42 -6.71
CA PRO A 73 12.16 2.17 -7.06
C PRO A 73 11.92 0.86 -7.79
N LEU A 74 12.90 0.35 -8.53
CA LEU A 74 12.82 -0.93 -9.24
C LEU A 74 12.90 -2.10 -8.27
N THR A 75 13.87 -2.06 -7.35
CA THR A 75 14.01 -3.08 -6.30
C THR A 75 12.85 -3.04 -5.31
N GLY A 76 12.38 -1.84 -4.92
CA GLY A 76 11.22 -1.68 -4.05
C GLY A 76 9.90 -2.19 -4.65
N ALA A 77 9.79 -2.27 -5.98
CA ALA A 77 8.67 -2.94 -6.65
C ALA A 77 8.74 -4.47 -6.47
N ALA A 78 9.92 -5.04 -6.73
CA ALA A 78 10.17 -6.48 -6.70
C ALA A 78 10.03 -7.07 -5.28
N LEU A 79 10.45 -6.35 -4.25
CA LEU A 79 10.47 -6.84 -2.86
C LEU A 79 9.10 -7.18 -2.25
N ALA A 80 7.98 -6.75 -2.83
CA ALA A 80 6.66 -7.20 -2.32
C ALA A 80 6.10 -8.44 -3.03
N GLU A 81 6.79 -8.92 -4.05
CA GLU A 81 6.48 -10.19 -4.70
C GLU A 81 7.28 -11.35 -4.08
N VAL A 82 8.37 -11.04 -3.39
CA VAL A 82 9.24 -12.03 -2.71
C VAL A 82 8.78 -12.20 -1.26
N GLU A 83 8.53 -13.45 -0.86
CA GLU A 83 8.11 -13.82 0.49
C GLU A 83 9.16 -13.40 1.53
N GLU A 84 8.72 -13.06 2.76
CA GLU A 84 9.50 -12.41 3.83
C GLU A 84 10.83 -13.12 4.22
N GLU A 85 11.08 -14.35 3.77
CA GLU A 85 12.27 -15.15 4.09
C GLU A 85 13.44 -15.01 3.09
N GLU A 86 13.18 -14.70 1.81
CA GLU A 86 14.25 -14.47 0.80
C GLU A 86 14.71 -13.00 0.73
N ALA A 87 13.90 -12.08 1.26
CA ALA A 87 14.16 -10.64 1.26
C ALA A 87 15.39 -10.24 2.10
N VAL A 88 15.81 -11.04 3.09
CA VAL A 88 16.93 -10.73 4.01
C VAL A 88 18.27 -10.52 3.27
N GLY A 89 18.44 -11.09 2.07
CA GLY A 89 19.61 -10.87 1.22
C GLY A 89 19.60 -9.54 0.46
N GLU A 90 18.45 -9.17 -0.12
CA GLU A 90 18.28 -7.96 -0.94
C GLU A 90 18.03 -6.71 -0.08
N ASP A 91 17.36 -6.89 1.06
CA ASP A 91 17.08 -5.87 2.07
C ASP A 91 18.37 -5.18 2.53
N ASN A 92 19.49 -5.91 2.67
CA ASN A 92 20.77 -5.32 3.07
C ASN A 92 21.31 -4.28 2.08
N LEU A 93 21.13 -4.48 0.78
CA LEU A 93 21.60 -3.51 -0.23
C LEU A 93 20.66 -2.32 -0.36
N LEU A 94 19.35 -2.55 -0.24
CA LEU A 94 18.35 -1.49 -0.26
C LEU A 94 18.42 -0.61 0.99
N HIS A 95 18.53 -1.20 2.18
CA HIS A 95 18.75 -0.45 3.42
C HIS A 95 20.06 0.34 3.37
N ARG A 96 21.14 -0.23 2.81
CA ARG A 96 22.40 0.50 2.63
C ARG A 96 22.27 1.64 1.61
N ALA A 97 21.48 1.46 0.55
CA ALA A 97 21.16 2.52 -0.41
C ALA A 97 20.39 3.67 0.26
N ILE A 98 19.35 3.34 1.03
CA ILE A 98 18.53 4.34 1.74
C ILE A 98 19.36 5.05 2.81
N ALA A 99 20.17 4.32 3.58
CA ALA A 99 21.09 4.92 4.55
C ALA A 99 22.08 5.90 3.89
N ALA A 100 22.61 5.57 2.71
CA ALA A 100 23.46 6.49 1.95
C ALA A 100 22.68 7.74 1.45
N LEU A 101 21.40 7.58 1.09
CA LEU A 101 20.52 8.68 0.67
C LEU A 101 20.07 9.58 1.82
N ARG A 102 20.00 9.08 3.06
CA ARG A 102 19.68 9.91 4.25
C ARG A 102 20.64 11.07 4.45
N THR A 103 21.88 10.97 3.95
CA THR A 103 22.85 12.09 3.97
C THR A 103 22.42 13.30 3.13
N ARG A 104 21.43 13.15 2.23
CA ARG A 104 20.90 14.20 1.35
C ARG A 104 19.36 14.13 1.32
N PRO A 105 18.66 14.86 2.21
CA PRO A 105 17.21 14.71 2.40
C PRO A 105 16.38 15.03 1.15
N VAL A 106 16.84 15.92 0.27
CA VAL A 106 16.15 16.26 -0.99
C VAL A 106 16.10 15.05 -1.94
N LEU A 107 17.19 14.29 -2.04
CA LEU A 107 17.25 13.11 -2.89
C LEU A 107 16.48 11.94 -2.28
N LEU A 108 16.50 11.81 -0.95
CA LEU A 108 15.71 10.82 -0.23
C LEU A 108 14.22 10.99 -0.53
N LYS A 109 13.70 12.22 -0.39
CA LYS A 109 12.30 12.54 -0.69
C LYS A 109 11.91 12.17 -2.12
N TYR A 110 12.72 12.58 -3.11
CA TYR A 110 12.47 12.21 -4.50
C TYR A 110 12.44 10.68 -4.69
N CYS A 111 13.45 9.99 -4.15
CA CYS A 111 13.52 8.53 -4.21
C CYS A 111 12.30 7.87 -3.52
N ALA A 112 11.81 8.42 -2.40
CA ALA A 112 10.64 7.91 -1.68
C ALA A 112 9.33 8.12 -2.46
N GLU A 113 9.15 9.28 -3.09
CA GLU A 113 8.03 9.56 -3.99
C GLU A 113 8.03 8.61 -5.20
N GLU A 114 9.21 8.35 -5.80
CA GLU A 114 9.35 7.40 -6.90
C GLU A 114 9.06 5.95 -6.47
N VAL A 115 9.50 5.55 -5.26
CA VAL A 115 9.11 4.27 -4.67
C VAL A 115 7.60 4.22 -4.51
N ALA A 116 6.96 5.21 -3.89
CA ALA A 116 5.50 5.25 -3.73
C ALA A 116 4.76 5.15 -5.07
N SER A 117 5.26 5.80 -6.13
CA SER A 117 4.71 5.71 -7.49
C SER A 117 4.90 4.31 -8.12
N SER A 118 6.04 3.68 -7.90
CA SER A 118 6.30 2.30 -8.33
C SER A 118 5.38 1.30 -7.60
N ARG A 119 5.25 1.45 -6.28
CA ARG A 119 4.34 0.69 -5.41
C ARG A 119 2.89 0.86 -5.84
N HIS A 120 2.49 2.09 -6.17
CA HIS A 120 1.17 2.41 -6.69
C HIS A 120 0.80 1.52 -7.89
N ASN A 121 1.68 1.45 -8.89
CA ASN A 121 1.47 0.64 -10.09
C ASN A 121 1.42 -0.87 -9.81
N ALA A 122 2.33 -1.36 -8.95
CA ALA A 122 2.37 -2.77 -8.57
C ALA A 122 1.11 -3.19 -7.80
N PHE A 123 0.71 -2.38 -6.81
CA PHE A 123 -0.49 -2.62 -6.02
C PHE A 123 -1.75 -2.58 -6.88
N PHE A 124 -1.86 -1.60 -7.78
CA PHE A 124 -3.00 -1.49 -8.69
C PHE A 124 -3.17 -2.73 -9.59
N ARG A 125 -2.08 -3.24 -10.17
CA ARG A 125 -2.12 -4.47 -10.98
C ARG A 125 -2.56 -5.68 -10.15
N ARG A 126 -1.93 -5.90 -8.99
CA ARG A 126 -2.30 -6.99 -8.07
C ARG A 126 -3.77 -6.92 -7.66
N PHE A 127 -4.29 -5.71 -7.41
CA PHE A 127 -5.70 -5.52 -7.08
C PHE A 127 -6.61 -5.87 -8.24
N LEU A 128 -6.29 -5.40 -9.45
CA LEU A 128 -7.07 -5.76 -10.64
C LEU A 128 -7.03 -7.26 -10.92
N ASP A 129 -5.88 -7.91 -10.80
CA ASP A 129 -5.75 -9.36 -11.00
C ASP A 129 -6.57 -10.14 -9.96
N ALA A 130 -6.57 -9.70 -8.69
CA ALA A 130 -7.41 -10.28 -7.65
C ALA A 130 -8.90 -10.11 -7.93
N LEU A 131 -9.32 -8.93 -8.40
CA LEU A 131 -10.72 -8.62 -8.72
C LEU A 131 -11.21 -9.29 -10.00
N THR A 132 -10.33 -9.50 -10.99
CA THR A 132 -10.67 -10.09 -12.29
C THR A 132 -10.51 -11.60 -12.32
N ASN A 133 -10.02 -12.20 -11.23
CA ASN A 133 -9.96 -13.64 -11.08
C ASN A 133 -11.37 -14.24 -11.29
N PRO A 134 -11.51 -15.22 -12.21
CA PRO A 134 -12.83 -15.74 -12.59
C PRO A 134 -13.56 -16.41 -11.42
N ALA A 135 -12.86 -16.90 -10.38
CA ALA A 135 -13.52 -17.41 -9.17
C ALA A 135 -14.20 -16.28 -8.39
N VAL A 136 -13.49 -15.16 -8.22
CA VAL A 136 -13.94 -13.96 -7.50
C VAL A 136 -15.07 -13.26 -8.27
N GLU A 137 -14.98 -13.18 -9.60
CA GLU A 137 -16.05 -12.56 -10.39
C GLU A 137 -17.35 -13.37 -10.44
N ARG A 138 -17.27 -14.70 -10.40
CA ARG A 138 -18.48 -15.53 -10.26
C ARG A 138 -19.15 -15.26 -8.92
N GLU A 139 -18.36 -15.15 -7.86
CA GLU A 139 -18.85 -14.88 -6.51
C GLU A 139 -19.54 -13.52 -6.37
N ARG A 140 -19.13 -12.51 -7.15
CA ARG A 140 -19.81 -11.22 -7.23
C ARG A 140 -21.29 -11.35 -7.58
N THR A 141 -21.62 -12.31 -8.45
CA THR A 141 -23.00 -12.57 -8.89
C THR A 141 -23.74 -13.57 -8.01
N SER A 142 -23.04 -14.57 -7.45
CA SER A 142 -23.68 -15.64 -6.68
C SER A 142 -23.82 -15.31 -5.19
N ALA A 143 -22.87 -14.57 -4.60
CA ALA A 143 -22.78 -14.28 -3.17
C ALA A 143 -22.14 -12.89 -2.95
N PRO A 144 -22.88 -11.79 -3.21
CA PRO A 144 -22.32 -10.44 -3.20
C PRO A 144 -21.72 -10.02 -1.86
N GLY A 145 -22.30 -10.45 -0.74
CA GLY A 145 -21.76 -10.17 0.61
C GLY A 145 -20.41 -10.84 0.87
N SER A 146 -20.23 -12.07 0.39
CA SER A 146 -18.96 -12.80 0.50
C SER A 146 -17.86 -12.17 -0.38
N TYR A 147 -18.23 -11.75 -1.59
CA TYR A 147 -17.34 -11.01 -2.49
C TYR A 147 -16.78 -9.74 -1.83
N VAL A 148 -17.65 -8.86 -1.29
CA VAL A 148 -17.20 -7.62 -0.65
C VAL A 148 -16.34 -7.92 0.59
N ALA A 149 -16.67 -8.95 1.36
CA ALA A 149 -15.86 -9.37 2.50
C ALA A 149 -14.45 -9.82 2.09
N LYS A 150 -14.31 -10.57 0.98
CA LYS A 150 -13.00 -10.98 0.44
C LYS A 150 -12.20 -9.80 -0.10
N VAL A 151 -12.85 -8.89 -0.82
CA VAL A 151 -12.19 -7.66 -1.30
C VAL A 151 -11.69 -6.82 -0.12
N ALA A 152 -12.51 -6.65 0.92
CA ALA A 152 -12.11 -5.93 2.13
C ALA A 152 -10.96 -6.63 2.88
N ALA A 153 -10.99 -7.95 2.99
CA ALA A 153 -9.90 -8.73 3.60
C ALA A 153 -8.59 -8.57 2.83
N TRP A 154 -8.65 -8.69 1.49
CA TRP A 154 -7.50 -8.49 0.62
C TRP A 154 -6.90 -7.09 0.79
N ILE A 155 -7.73 -6.04 0.81
CA ILE A 155 -7.25 -4.67 1.02
C ILE A 155 -6.57 -4.52 2.38
N ARG A 156 -7.16 -5.04 3.47
CA ARG A 156 -6.56 -4.95 4.82
C ARG A 156 -5.20 -5.63 4.90
N GLU A 157 -5.10 -6.85 4.37
CA GLU A 157 -3.85 -7.62 4.39
C GLU A 157 -2.75 -6.90 3.61
N ASN A 158 -3.05 -6.49 2.37
CA ASN A 158 -2.06 -5.83 1.52
C ASN A 158 -1.73 -4.41 2.03
N CYS A 159 -2.68 -3.70 2.66
CA CYS A 159 -2.42 -2.42 3.31
C CYS A 159 -1.42 -2.56 4.47
N ARG A 160 -1.60 -3.58 5.32
CA ARG A 160 -0.68 -3.87 6.43
C ARG A 160 0.71 -4.28 5.93
N ALA A 161 0.77 -5.06 4.84
CA ALA A 161 2.04 -5.43 4.22
C ALA A 161 2.79 -4.19 3.70
N GLU A 162 2.08 -3.28 3.02
CA GLU A 162 2.65 -2.02 2.50
C GLU A 162 3.15 -1.09 3.60
N GLU A 163 2.36 -0.92 4.67
CA GLU A 163 2.73 -0.11 5.82
C GLU A 163 3.99 -0.65 6.49
N ARG A 164 4.10 -1.98 6.65
CA ARG A 164 5.30 -2.62 7.19
C ARG A 164 6.51 -2.40 6.27
N LEU A 165 6.35 -2.56 4.95
CA LEU A 165 7.43 -2.34 3.98
C LEU A 165 7.93 -0.90 4.02
N LEU A 166 7.06 0.09 3.86
CA LEU A 166 7.48 1.49 3.84
C LEU A 166 8.04 1.96 5.18
N ARG A 167 7.54 1.46 6.31
CA ARG A 167 8.15 1.71 7.63
C ARG A 167 9.51 1.05 7.78
N ARG A 168 9.73 -0.15 7.25
CA ARG A 168 11.06 -0.78 7.24
C ARG A 168 12.04 0.07 6.42
N LEU A 169 11.63 0.54 5.25
CA LEU A 169 12.50 1.29 4.34
C LEU A 169 12.78 2.71 4.79
N PHE A 170 11.75 3.49 5.11
CA PHE A 170 11.82 4.93 5.36
C PHE A 170 11.55 5.33 6.82
N GLY A 171 11.23 4.36 7.68
CA GLY A 171 11.00 4.64 9.09
C GLY A 171 12.24 5.21 9.79
N PRO A 172 12.04 5.91 10.92
CA PRO A 172 13.14 6.42 11.73
C PRO A 172 13.96 5.23 12.25
N GLU A 173 15.22 5.16 11.86
CA GLU A 173 16.16 4.20 12.45
C GLU A 173 16.41 4.58 13.90
N GLY A 174 15.83 3.80 14.82
CA GLY A 174 16.05 3.93 16.25
C GLY A 174 15.21 5.02 16.91
N ALA A 175 14.33 4.61 17.82
CA ALA A 175 13.79 5.47 18.86
C ALA A 175 14.97 6.01 19.72
N GLY A 176 15.49 7.18 19.36
CA GLY A 176 16.70 7.71 19.99
C GLY A 176 17.15 9.04 19.40
N GLY A 177 16.26 10.02 19.32
CA GLY A 177 16.63 11.43 19.18
C GLY A 177 16.94 11.91 17.75
N ALA A 178 15.95 11.89 16.87
CA ALA A 178 15.84 12.82 15.74
C ALA A 178 14.40 12.77 15.19
N GLU A 179 13.47 13.46 15.84
CA GLU A 179 12.06 13.56 15.42
C GLU A 179 11.84 14.29 14.08
N GLU A 180 12.89 14.64 13.32
CA GLU A 180 12.75 15.46 12.11
C GLU A 180 13.36 14.86 10.82
N ALA A 181 13.80 13.59 10.84
CA ALA A 181 14.41 12.97 9.66
C ALA A 181 13.80 11.62 9.22
N GLY A 182 12.70 11.19 9.85
CA GLY A 182 11.82 10.18 9.29
C GLY A 182 10.86 10.87 8.32
N GLU A 183 10.86 10.48 7.05
CA GLU A 183 9.82 10.95 6.15
C GLU A 183 8.48 10.40 6.65
N ASP A 184 7.46 11.26 6.75
CA ASP A 184 6.13 10.82 7.12
C ASP A 184 5.70 9.74 6.11
N VAL A 185 5.58 8.49 6.60
CA VAL A 185 5.24 7.35 5.75
C VAL A 185 3.79 7.44 5.25
N LEU A 186 2.94 8.20 5.95
CA LEU A 186 1.52 8.38 5.65
C LEU A 186 1.23 8.96 4.25
N PRO A 187 1.83 10.08 3.80
CA PRO A 187 1.64 10.59 2.43
C PRO A 187 2.14 9.62 1.36
N LEU A 188 3.22 8.87 1.62
CA LEU A 188 3.72 7.85 0.69
C LEU A 188 2.74 6.69 0.55
N LEU A 189 2.14 6.25 1.66
CA LEU A 189 1.08 5.25 1.68
C LEU A 189 -0.16 5.75 0.94
N ASP A 190 -0.60 6.98 1.19
CA ASP A 190 -1.78 7.56 0.52
C ASP A 190 -1.60 7.58 -1.01
N ARG A 191 -0.39 7.94 -1.46
CA ARG A 191 -0.01 7.89 -2.88
C ARG A 191 -0.04 6.47 -3.45
N ALA A 192 0.44 5.48 -2.69
CA ALA A 192 0.44 4.08 -3.12
C ALA A 192 -1.00 3.56 -3.34
N PHE A 193 -1.93 3.89 -2.44
CA PHE A 193 -3.32 3.42 -2.49
C PHE A 193 -4.26 4.27 -3.36
N GLU A 194 -3.81 5.39 -3.90
CA GLU A 194 -4.69 6.32 -4.63
C GLU A 194 -5.42 5.64 -5.80
N GLY A 195 -4.75 4.84 -6.63
CA GLY A 195 -5.41 4.28 -7.82
C GLY A 195 -6.27 3.03 -7.59
N ILE A 196 -6.35 2.47 -6.38
CA ILE A 196 -7.36 1.42 -6.09
C ILE A 196 -8.72 1.98 -5.70
N CYS A 197 -8.78 3.28 -5.40
CA CYS A 197 -10.00 4.00 -5.05
C CYS A 197 -11.09 3.85 -6.10
N ARG A 198 -10.77 4.10 -7.38
CA ARG A 198 -11.74 4.06 -8.49
C ARG A 198 -12.24 2.65 -8.84
N PRO A 199 -11.37 1.63 -8.96
CA PRO A 199 -11.84 0.27 -9.15
C PRO A 199 -12.72 -0.22 -8.00
N LEU A 200 -12.35 0.06 -6.74
CA LEU A 200 -13.15 -0.33 -5.57
C LEU A 200 -14.56 0.29 -5.64
N GLU A 201 -14.63 1.61 -5.87
CA GLU A 201 -15.89 2.35 -6.00
C GLU A 201 -16.79 1.72 -7.08
N THR A 202 -16.23 1.50 -8.27
CA THR A 202 -16.95 0.89 -9.39
C THR A 202 -17.47 -0.50 -9.07
N ARG A 203 -16.67 -1.34 -8.38
CA ARG A 203 -17.09 -2.71 -8.01
C ARG A 203 -18.20 -2.73 -6.97
N VAL A 204 -18.11 -1.87 -5.96
CA VAL A 204 -19.17 -1.75 -4.95
C VAL A 204 -20.47 -1.28 -5.60
N GLU A 205 -20.42 -0.29 -6.48
CA GLU A 205 -21.61 0.17 -7.22
C GLU A 205 -22.23 -0.94 -8.07
N GLN A 206 -21.42 -1.73 -8.78
CA GLN A 206 -21.90 -2.87 -9.56
C GLN A 206 -22.60 -3.91 -8.68
N VAL A 207 -22.09 -4.16 -7.47
CA VAL A 207 -22.72 -5.09 -6.50
C VAL A 207 -24.05 -4.55 -6.00
N LEU A 208 -24.12 -3.26 -5.67
CA LEU A 208 -25.34 -2.61 -5.18
C LEU A 208 -26.44 -2.58 -6.26
N GLN A 209 -26.07 -2.31 -7.52
CA GLN A 209 -27.00 -2.24 -8.65
C GLN A 209 -27.54 -3.61 -9.08
N ALA A 210 -26.70 -4.65 -9.05
CA ALA A 210 -27.06 -6.00 -9.51
C ALA A 210 -28.25 -6.62 -8.75
N GLY A 211 -28.51 -6.18 -7.52
CA GLY A 211 -29.63 -6.67 -6.70
C GLY A 211 -30.96 -5.92 -6.85
N SER A 212 -30.99 -4.75 -7.51
CA SER A 212 -32.15 -3.83 -7.49
C SER A 212 -33.42 -4.32 -8.21
N VAL A 213 -33.35 -5.45 -8.91
CA VAL A 213 -34.45 -5.96 -9.73
C VAL A 213 -35.42 -6.79 -8.90
N GLY A 214 -36.69 -6.37 -8.88
CA GLY A 214 -37.76 -6.89 -8.02
C GLY A 214 -37.98 -8.40 -8.07
N GLY A 215 -37.36 -9.13 -7.14
CA GLY A 215 -37.60 -10.57 -6.88
C GLY A 215 -38.72 -10.84 -5.87
N ALA A 216 -39.05 -12.11 -5.63
CA ALA A 216 -40.03 -12.54 -4.62
C ALA A 216 -39.68 -12.05 -3.19
N ALA A 217 -40.64 -12.07 -2.25
CA ALA A 217 -40.43 -11.61 -0.86
C ALA A 217 -39.20 -12.24 -0.18
N GLN A 218 -38.97 -13.53 -0.40
CA GLN A 218 -37.80 -14.25 0.14
C GLN A 218 -36.47 -13.83 -0.50
N ALA A 219 -36.47 -13.42 -1.77
CA ALA A 219 -35.29 -12.86 -2.43
C ALA A 219 -34.95 -11.46 -1.88
N ARG A 220 -35.97 -10.68 -1.50
CA ARG A 220 -35.79 -9.37 -0.85
C ARG A 220 -35.21 -9.49 0.55
N ALA A 221 -35.71 -10.42 1.35
CA ALA A 221 -35.19 -10.69 2.69
C ALA A 221 -33.69 -11.09 2.65
N ARG A 222 -33.32 -11.97 1.72
CA ARG A 222 -31.91 -12.36 1.50
C ARG A 222 -31.06 -11.17 1.05
N ARG A 223 -31.56 -10.37 0.10
CA ARG A 223 -30.86 -9.17 -0.36
C ARG A 223 -30.66 -8.14 0.75
N GLN A 224 -31.67 -7.94 1.60
CA GLN A 224 -31.57 -7.02 2.74
C GLN A 224 -30.51 -7.49 3.74
N ALA A 225 -30.41 -8.80 4.00
CA ALA A 225 -29.35 -9.37 4.82
C ALA A 225 -27.96 -9.19 4.18
N ASP A 226 -27.85 -9.37 2.86
CA ASP A 226 -26.60 -9.15 2.12
C ASP A 226 -26.16 -7.67 2.15
N LEU A 227 -27.09 -6.74 1.95
CA LEU A 227 -26.80 -5.29 2.03
C LEU A 227 -26.36 -4.87 3.42
N TRP A 228 -26.98 -5.43 4.47
CA TRP A 228 -26.55 -5.20 5.84
C TRP A 228 -25.12 -5.71 6.07
N ARG A 229 -24.80 -6.93 5.61
CA ARG A 229 -23.45 -7.49 5.69
C ARG A 229 -22.44 -6.65 4.91
N ILE A 230 -22.79 -6.22 3.70
CA ILE A 230 -21.94 -5.34 2.88
C ILE A 230 -21.68 -4.02 3.62
N SER A 231 -22.73 -3.39 4.14
CA SER A 231 -22.59 -2.14 4.90
C SER A 231 -21.71 -2.32 6.13
N TRP A 232 -21.90 -3.39 6.91
CA TRP A 232 -21.05 -3.70 8.04
C TRP A 232 -19.58 -3.88 7.65
N THR A 233 -19.32 -4.69 6.62
CA THR A 233 -17.94 -4.98 6.16
C THR A 233 -17.22 -3.74 5.64
N LEU A 234 -17.92 -2.87 4.89
CA LEU A 234 -17.36 -1.59 4.41
C LEU A 234 -17.15 -0.60 5.55
N GLY A 235 -18.04 -0.58 6.54
CA GLY A 235 -17.88 0.22 7.76
C GLY A 235 -16.62 -0.18 8.54
N ALA A 236 -16.46 -1.48 8.80
CA ALA A 236 -15.27 -2.03 9.44
C ALA A 236 -13.99 -1.70 8.66
N LEU A 237 -14.01 -1.89 7.33
CA LEU A 237 -12.88 -1.52 6.47
C LEU A 237 -12.54 -0.02 6.57
N SER A 238 -13.53 0.86 6.55
CA SER A 238 -13.29 2.31 6.67
C SER A 238 -12.70 2.71 8.02
N GLY A 239 -13.10 2.04 9.11
CA GLY A 239 -12.55 2.24 10.45
C GLY A 239 -11.10 1.78 10.56
N ASP A 240 -10.81 0.56 10.08
CA ASP A 240 -9.45 0.01 10.04
C ASP A 240 -8.51 0.91 9.24
N LEU A 241 -8.94 1.37 8.06
CA LEU A 241 -8.15 2.24 7.19
C LEU A 241 -7.95 3.65 7.77
N ALA A 242 -8.96 4.20 8.46
CA ALA A 242 -8.81 5.48 9.14
C ALA A 242 -7.80 5.39 10.29
N GLY A 243 -7.71 4.22 10.95
CA GLY A 243 -6.72 3.96 12.00
C GLY A 243 -5.30 3.79 11.47
N SER A 244 -5.10 3.13 10.32
CA SER A 244 -3.76 2.86 9.77
C SER A 244 -3.22 3.97 8.88
N LEU A 245 -4.04 4.52 7.97
CA LEU A 245 -3.64 5.52 6.96
C LEU A 245 -4.01 6.96 7.36
N GLY A 246 -4.80 7.11 8.42
CA GLY A 246 -5.38 8.37 8.82
C GLY A 246 -6.71 8.67 8.11
N PRO A 247 -7.58 9.48 8.74
CA PRO A 247 -8.93 9.75 8.25
C PRO A 247 -8.98 10.60 6.97
N GLN A 248 -7.85 11.22 6.59
CA GLN A 248 -7.76 12.08 5.40
C GLN A 248 -7.29 11.34 4.15
N SER A 249 -6.87 10.08 4.26
CA SER A 249 -6.40 9.28 3.13
C SER A 249 -7.51 9.08 2.09
N ALA A 250 -7.12 9.05 0.81
CA ALA A 250 -8.03 8.83 -0.31
C ALA A 250 -8.76 7.48 -0.17
N LEU A 251 -8.06 6.45 0.30
CA LEU A 251 -8.64 5.13 0.47
C LEU A 251 -9.66 5.08 1.63
N ALA A 252 -9.37 5.71 2.78
CA ALA A 252 -10.34 5.77 3.87
C ALA A 252 -11.60 6.57 3.48
N LYS A 253 -11.43 7.67 2.76
CA LYS A 253 -12.54 8.48 2.23
C LYS A 253 -13.42 7.70 1.25
N THR A 254 -12.81 6.93 0.35
CA THR A 254 -13.57 6.13 -0.62
C THR A 254 -14.24 4.92 0.01
N ALA A 255 -13.60 4.24 0.95
CA ALA A 255 -14.23 3.20 1.76
C ALA A 255 -15.44 3.73 2.54
N ARG A 256 -15.32 4.93 3.13
CA ARG A 256 -16.42 5.62 3.80
C ARG A 256 -17.56 5.98 2.85
N ALA A 257 -17.25 6.52 1.67
CA ALA A 257 -18.28 6.82 0.66
C ALA A 257 -19.02 5.56 0.18
N CYS A 258 -18.29 4.45 -0.03
CA CYS A 258 -18.87 3.15 -0.34
C CYS A 258 -19.78 2.64 0.79
N TYR A 259 -19.35 2.79 2.05
CA TYR A 259 -20.17 2.49 3.23
C TYR A 259 -21.47 3.32 3.24
N GLU A 260 -21.37 4.64 3.08
CA GLU A 260 -22.52 5.55 3.09
C GLU A 260 -23.53 5.18 2.00
N ARG A 261 -23.07 4.90 0.78
CA ARG A 261 -23.92 4.44 -0.34
C ARG A 261 -24.59 3.10 -0.04
N SER A 262 -23.86 2.13 0.52
CA SER A 262 -24.44 0.83 0.89
C SER A 262 -25.48 0.93 2.01
N ALA A 263 -25.25 1.82 2.98
CA ALA A 263 -26.17 2.08 4.08
C ALA A 263 -27.43 2.81 3.59
N GLU A 264 -27.30 3.73 2.63
CA GLU A 264 -28.43 4.37 1.96
C GLU A 264 -29.27 3.36 1.15
N ALA A 265 -28.63 2.46 0.40
CA ALA A 265 -29.33 1.40 -0.32
C ALA A 265 -30.09 0.46 0.64
N PHE A 266 -29.46 0.06 1.75
CA PHE A 266 -30.12 -0.73 2.79
C PHE A 266 -31.33 0.01 3.40
N ARG A 267 -31.16 1.29 3.73
CA ARG A 267 -32.23 2.13 4.29
C ARG A 267 -33.40 2.32 3.31
N ALA A 268 -33.11 2.56 2.03
CA ALA A 268 -34.12 2.71 0.99
C ALA A 268 -34.96 1.45 0.83
N GLU A 269 -34.33 0.27 0.80
CA GLU A 269 -35.04 -1.00 0.68
C GLU A 269 -35.82 -1.39 1.93
N ALA A 270 -35.27 -1.10 3.11
CA ALA A 270 -35.99 -1.27 4.36
C ALA A 270 -37.25 -0.39 4.40
N ALA A 271 -37.15 0.86 3.94
CA ALA A 271 -38.28 1.78 3.85
C ALA A 271 -39.33 1.33 2.83
N GLU A 272 -38.93 0.86 1.64
CA GLU A 272 -39.84 0.27 0.65
C GLU A 272 -40.53 -1.00 1.19
N GLY A 273 -39.78 -1.85 1.90
CA GLY A 273 -40.31 -3.04 2.55
C GLY A 273 -41.33 -2.71 3.64
N PHE A 274 -41.09 -1.64 4.41
CA PHE A 274 -42.02 -1.16 5.43
C PHE A 274 -43.27 -0.51 4.81
N ALA A 275 -43.10 0.32 3.78
CA ALA A 275 -44.20 0.96 3.06
C ALA A 275 -45.14 -0.06 2.40
N ARG A 276 -44.61 -1.18 1.90
CA ARG A 276 -45.42 -2.29 1.36
C ARG A 276 -46.13 -3.10 2.44
N ARG A 277 -45.53 -3.29 3.62
CA ARG A 277 -46.19 -3.94 4.77
C ARG A 277 -47.34 -3.11 5.34
N LEU A 278 -47.26 -1.79 5.21
CA LEU A 278 -48.35 -0.87 5.54
C LEU A 278 -49.49 -0.89 4.50
N GLN A 279 -49.30 -1.49 3.32
CA GLN A 279 -50.42 -1.79 2.43
C GLN A 279 -51.22 -2.95 3.06
N PRO A 280 -52.54 -2.84 3.18
CA PRO A 280 -53.35 -3.79 3.94
C PRO A 280 -53.35 -5.16 3.25
N SER A 281 -52.54 -6.09 3.75
CA SER A 281 -52.55 -7.51 3.34
C SER A 281 -52.22 -8.38 4.56
N SER A 282 -53.28 -8.79 5.27
CA SER A 282 -53.37 -9.85 6.30
C SER A 282 -52.20 -10.03 7.29
N GLU A 283 -52.49 -9.75 8.56
CA GLU A 283 -51.60 -9.86 9.75
C GLU A 283 -50.94 -11.25 9.98
N SER A 284 -51.36 -12.30 9.27
CA SER A 284 -50.82 -13.66 9.42
C SER A 284 -49.44 -13.88 8.76
N SER A 285 -48.97 -12.96 7.91
CA SER A 285 -47.71 -13.13 7.16
C SER A 285 -46.46 -12.67 7.94
N LEU A 286 -46.63 -11.72 8.88
CA LEU A 286 -45.52 -11.02 9.54
C LEU A 286 -44.73 -11.89 10.54
N ASP A 287 -45.44 -12.73 11.30
CA ASP A 287 -44.84 -13.55 12.35
C ASP A 287 -44.03 -14.74 11.77
N GLY A 288 -44.42 -15.20 10.57
CA GLY A 288 -43.69 -16.21 9.81
C GLY A 288 -42.39 -15.65 9.21
N GLU A 289 -42.42 -14.44 8.66
CA GLU A 289 -41.23 -13.81 8.07
C GLU A 289 -40.19 -13.39 9.12
N LEU A 290 -40.61 -12.93 10.31
CA LEU A 290 -39.69 -12.60 11.41
C LEU A 290 -38.97 -13.84 11.95
N LYS A 291 -39.68 -14.97 12.10
CA LYS A 291 -39.08 -16.25 12.48
C LYS A 291 -38.12 -16.77 11.41
N GLN A 292 -38.41 -16.54 10.13
CA GLN A 292 -37.53 -16.93 9.03
C GLN A 292 -36.27 -16.05 8.93
N LEU A 293 -36.38 -14.74 9.17
CA LEU A 293 -35.21 -13.85 9.25
C LEU A 293 -34.32 -14.21 10.45
N ALA A 294 -34.90 -14.52 11.61
CA ALA A 294 -34.16 -14.99 12.77
C ALA A 294 -33.48 -16.35 12.53
N ALA A 295 -34.14 -17.28 11.83
CA ALA A 295 -33.57 -18.57 11.47
C ALA A 295 -32.42 -18.45 10.46
N LEU A 296 -32.54 -17.58 9.44
CA LEU A 296 -31.46 -17.35 8.48
C LEU A 296 -30.24 -16.65 9.11
N LEU A 297 -30.48 -15.75 10.07
CA LEU A 297 -29.39 -15.15 10.86
C LEU A 297 -28.70 -16.19 11.75
N ALA A 298 -29.45 -17.14 12.31
CA ALA A 298 -28.91 -18.25 13.12
C ALA A 298 -28.16 -19.31 12.29
N GLU A 299 -28.64 -19.64 11.08
CA GLU A 299 -27.93 -20.55 10.16
C GLU A 299 -26.65 -19.94 9.59
N THR A 300 -26.56 -18.60 9.52
CA THR A 300 -25.31 -17.91 9.19
C THR A 300 -24.36 -17.72 10.38
N GLY A 301 -24.75 -18.23 11.55
CA GLY A 301 -23.97 -18.21 12.79
C GLY A 301 -22.91 -19.31 12.89
N ASP A 302 -22.24 -19.65 11.79
CA ASP A 302 -20.92 -20.28 11.88
C ASP A 302 -19.85 -19.23 11.57
N GLY A 303 -19.40 -18.60 12.66
CA GLY A 303 -18.24 -17.73 12.69
C GLY A 303 -18.16 -16.91 13.98
N PRO A 304 -16.96 -16.77 14.53
CA PRO A 304 -16.20 -17.77 15.27
C PRO A 304 -16.61 -17.77 16.76
N GLU A 305 -16.76 -18.95 17.37
CA GLU A 305 -16.55 -19.03 18.81
C GLU A 305 -15.07 -18.69 19.11
N ARG A 306 -14.89 -17.68 19.99
CA ARG A 306 -13.70 -17.26 20.76
C ARG A 306 -13.10 -15.93 20.35
N ALA A 307 -13.53 -14.88 21.05
CA ALA A 307 -12.72 -14.26 22.09
C ALA A 307 -13.61 -13.24 22.81
N GLY A 308 -13.86 -13.45 24.10
CA GLY A 308 -14.35 -12.37 24.94
C GLY A 308 -13.29 -11.28 24.98
N ASP A 309 -13.65 -10.11 24.48
CA ASP A 309 -13.15 -8.81 24.91
C ASP A 309 -13.91 -7.75 24.11
N ASP A 310 -14.92 -7.15 24.74
CA ASP A 310 -15.67 -6.01 24.22
C ASP A 310 -14.73 -4.82 23.98
N PRO A 311 -14.60 -4.29 22.75
CA PRO A 311 -13.82 -3.08 22.49
C PRO A 311 -14.55 -1.79 22.92
N LEU A 312 -15.80 -1.88 23.40
CA LEU A 312 -16.62 -0.71 23.73
C LEU A 312 -16.48 -0.23 25.19
N GLU A 313 -15.77 -0.95 26.06
CA GLU A 313 -15.49 -0.51 27.45
C GLU A 313 -14.17 0.26 27.62
N ARG A 314 -13.36 0.46 26.56
CA ARG A 314 -12.11 1.25 26.65
C ARG A 314 -12.22 2.70 26.16
N ALA A 315 -13.43 3.22 26.01
CA ALA A 315 -13.67 4.60 25.59
C ALA A 315 -14.53 5.41 26.59
N LEU A 316 -14.34 5.14 27.89
CA LEU A 316 -14.57 6.05 29.01
C LEU A 316 -13.29 6.10 29.86
#